data_AF-A0A9X2FC12-F1
#
_entry.id   AF-A0A9X2FC12-F1
#
_cell.length_a   1.000
_cell.length_b   1.000
_cell.length_c   1.000
_cell.angle_alpha   90.00
_cell.angle_beta   90.00
_cell.angle_gamma   90.00
#
_symmetry.space_group_name_H-M   'P 1'
#
loop_
_entity.id
_entity.type
_entity.pdbx_description
1 polymer ?
#
loop_
_entity_poly.entity_id
_entity_poly.type
_entity_poly.pdbx_seq_one_letter_code
_entity_poly.pdbx_strand_id
1 'polypeptide(L)'
;MSKAVKQMLLQSQAPLLDRLMVHERPGKTCFRFWQEGAGFDRNLFSPQAIEASIDYIHTNPVKRGLCDRATDWKWSSARYYLEEVVDPELPLLTTPSAQWFDRSGVQTEHS
;
A
#
# COMPACT_ATOMS: atom_id res chain seq x y z
N MET A 1 6.78 -2.80 -11.80
CA MET A 1 5.90 -3.44 -10.80
C MET A 1 4.67 -4.10 -11.43
N SER A 2 3.71 -3.37 -12.04
CA SER A 2 2.47 -3.97 -12.58
C SER A 2 2.68 -4.98 -13.73
N LYS A 3 3.71 -4.78 -14.58
CA LYS A 3 4.05 -5.71 -15.68
C LYS A 3 4.40 -7.11 -15.17
N ALA A 4 5.15 -7.21 -14.08
CA ALA A 4 5.54 -8.50 -13.50
C ALA A 4 4.32 -9.25 -12.95
N VAL A 5 3.44 -8.54 -12.24
CA VAL A 5 2.17 -9.11 -11.76
C VAL A 5 1.31 -9.61 -12.91
N LYS A 6 1.19 -8.82 -14.00
CA LYS A 6 0.45 -9.25 -15.19
C LYS A 6 1.00 -10.55 -15.77
N GLN A 7 2.32 -10.68 -15.89
CA GLN A 7 2.95 -11.89 -16.43
C GLN A 7 2.71 -13.10 -15.52
N MET A 8 2.83 -12.92 -14.20
CA MET A 8 2.53 -13.98 -13.23
C MET A 8 1.08 -14.46 -13.37
N LEU A 9 0.11 -13.56 -13.47
CA LEU A 9 -1.32 -13.92 -13.60
C LEU A 9 -1.63 -14.62 -14.93
N LEU A 10 -0.94 -14.24 -16.01
CA LEU A 10 -1.03 -14.94 -17.31
C LEU A 10 -0.48 -16.35 -17.23
N GLN A 11 0.70 -16.52 -16.60
CA GLN A 11 1.35 -17.82 -16.45
C GLN A 11 0.56 -18.77 -15.56
N SER A 12 -0.04 -18.25 -14.48
CA SER A 12 -0.86 -19.05 -13.56
C SER A 12 -2.32 -19.23 -14.01
N GLN A 13 -2.72 -18.61 -15.13
CA GLN A 13 -4.10 -18.58 -15.63
C GLN A 13 -5.10 -18.18 -14.54
N ALA A 14 -4.72 -17.22 -13.69
CA ALA A 14 -5.52 -16.84 -12.54
C ALA A 14 -6.81 -16.11 -12.97
N PRO A 15 -7.99 -16.48 -12.45
CA PRO A 15 -9.25 -15.78 -12.73
C PRO A 15 -9.25 -14.29 -12.37
N LEU A 16 -8.33 -13.87 -11.50
CA LEU A 16 -8.14 -12.47 -11.15
C LEU A 16 -7.69 -11.63 -12.36
N LEU A 17 -7.04 -12.22 -13.36
CA LEU A 17 -6.63 -11.52 -14.57
C LEU A 17 -7.82 -10.85 -15.25
N ASP A 18 -8.93 -11.56 -15.44
CA ASP A 18 -10.12 -11.03 -16.09
C ASP A 18 -10.73 -9.86 -15.34
N ARG A 19 -10.70 -9.92 -14.00
CA ARG A 19 -11.18 -8.82 -13.14
C ARG A 19 -10.30 -7.58 -13.20
N LEU A 20 -9.03 -7.73 -13.56
CA LEU A 20 -8.06 -6.64 -13.71
C LEU A 20 -7.93 -6.17 -15.16
N MET A 21 -8.66 -6.78 -16.10
CA MET A 21 -8.77 -6.32 -17.48
C MET A 21 -9.95 -5.35 -17.61
N VAL A 22 -9.64 -4.08 -17.83
CA VAL A 22 -10.64 -2.99 -17.90
C VAL A 22 -10.87 -2.59 -19.35
N HIS A 23 -12.12 -2.31 -19.70
CA HIS A 23 -12.50 -1.77 -21.01
C HIS A 23 -12.31 -0.25 -21.01
N GLU A 24 -11.40 0.27 -21.84
CA GLU A 24 -11.18 1.71 -21.95
C GLU A 24 -12.13 2.37 -22.95
N ARG A 25 -12.37 1.70 -24.07
CA ARG A 25 -13.23 2.13 -25.18
C ARG A 25 -13.66 0.90 -25.99
N PRO A 26 -14.67 1.01 -26.88
CA PRO A 26 -15.08 -0.12 -27.72
C PRO A 26 -13.89 -0.76 -28.43
N GLY A 27 -13.69 -2.07 -28.23
CA GLY A 27 -12.59 -2.84 -28.83
C GLY A 27 -11.21 -2.66 -28.19
N LYS A 28 -11.06 -1.90 -27.10
CA LYS A 28 -9.77 -1.72 -26.41
C LYS A 28 -9.87 -2.04 -24.92
N THR A 29 -9.12 -3.05 -24.50
CA THR A 29 -8.94 -3.43 -23.10
C THR A 29 -7.50 -3.21 -22.63
N CYS A 30 -7.32 -2.90 -21.35
CA CYS A 30 -6.01 -2.75 -20.73
C CYS A 30 -5.95 -3.47 -19.39
N PHE A 31 -4.74 -3.84 -18.97
CA PHE A 31 -4.51 -4.40 -17.65
C PHE A 31 -4.32 -3.28 -16.64
N ARG A 32 -5.08 -3.31 -15.55
CA ARG A 32 -5.06 -2.28 -14.51
C ARG A 32 -4.98 -2.94 -13.14
N PHE A 33 -3.81 -2.79 -12.51
CA PHE A 33 -3.56 -3.35 -11.17
C PHE A 33 -4.08 -2.44 -10.05
N TRP A 34 -3.94 -1.12 -10.22
CA TRP A 34 -4.38 -0.12 -9.25
C TRP A 34 -5.83 0.31 -9.52
N GLN A 35 -6.59 0.56 -8.46
CA GLN A 35 -7.93 1.15 -8.60
C GLN A 35 -7.86 2.54 -9.23
N GLU A 36 -8.91 2.92 -9.96
CA GLU A 36 -9.02 4.24 -10.58
C GLU A 36 -9.38 5.32 -9.53
N GLY A 37 -8.89 6.54 -9.75
CA GLY A 37 -9.10 7.70 -8.87
C GLY A 37 -7.81 8.18 -8.21
N ALA A 38 -7.90 9.31 -7.50
CA ALA A 38 -6.76 9.93 -6.81
C ALA A 38 -6.26 9.13 -5.59
N GLY A 39 -6.96 8.06 -5.21
CA GLY A 39 -6.75 7.36 -3.96
C GLY A 39 -7.58 7.98 -2.84
N PHE A 40 -7.15 7.75 -1.60
CA PHE A 40 -7.79 8.28 -0.41
C PHE A 40 -6.74 8.87 0.51
N ASP A 41 -6.41 10.12 0.28
CA ASP A 41 -5.54 10.92 1.13
C ASP A 41 -6.36 11.77 2.10
N ARG A 42 -5.87 11.87 3.35
CA ARG A 42 -6.45 12.73 4.37
C ARG A 42 -5.33 13.36 5.18
N ASN A 43 -5.37 14.67 5.31
CA ASN A 43 -4.48 15.39 6.22
C ASN A 43 -4.98 15.22 7.65
N LEU A 44 -4.08 14.80 8.55
CA LEU A 44 -4.36 14.60 9.97
C LEU A 44 -3.67 15.70 10.77
N PHE A 45 -4.46 16.52 11.47
CA PHE A 45 -3.96 17.73 12.14
C PHE A 45 -4.04 17.68 13.67
N SER A 46 -4.80 16.74 14.24
CA SER A 46 -4.92 16.59 15.69
C SER A 46 -4.33 15.27 16.16
N PRO A 47 -3.75 15.22 17.37
CA PRO A 47 -3.30 13.97 17.98
C PRO A 47 -4.38 12.89 17.99
N GLN A 48 -5.62 13.26 18.31
CA GLN A 48 -6.75 12.32 18.35
C GLN A 48 -7.07 11.72 16.97
N ALA A 49 -6.96 12.52 15.90
CA ALA A 49 -7.17 12.02 14.54
C ALA A 49 -6.04 11.07 14.09
N ILE A 50 -4.81 11.33 14.54
CA ILE A 50 -3.64 10.49 14.29
C ILE A 50 -3.81 9.15 15.02
N GLU A 51 -4.11 9.18 16.32
CA GLU A 51 -4.35 7.99 17.15
C GLU A 51 -5.47 7.12 16.57
N ALA A 52 -6.62 7.72 16.25
CA ALA A 52 -7.74 6.98 15.64
C ALA A 52 -7.38 6.35 14.27
N SER A 53 -6.50 7.01 13.49
CA SER A 53 -6.04 6.46 12.21
C SER A 53 -5.08 5.28 12.41
N ILE A 54 -4.19 5.36 13.39
CA ILE A 54 -3.29 4.26 13.77
C ILE A 54 -4.12 3.06 14.23
N ASP A 55 -5.07 3.27 15.14
CA ASP A 55 -5.98 2.22 15.63
C ASP A 55 -6.76 1.58 14.48
N TYR A 56 -7.26 2.39 13.55
CA TYR A 56 -7.96 1.87 12.37
C TYR A 56 -7.03 0.99 11.52
N ILE A 57 -5.81 1.44 11.22
CA ILE A 57 -4.84 0.71 10.41
C ILE A 57 -4.46 -0.62 11.07
N HIS A 58 -4.17 -0.61 12.38
CA HIS A 58 -3.81 -1.81 13.13
C HIS A 58 -4.97 -2.82 13.24
N THR A 59 -6.21 -2.33 13.37
CA THR A 59 -7.40 -3.19 13.51
C THR A 59 -8.02 -3.63 12.19
N ASN A 60 -7.67 -3.00 11.06
CA ASN A 60 -8.26 -3.31 9.75
C ASN A 60 -8.10 -4.78 9.33
N PRO A 61 -6.95 -5.46 9.50
CA PRO A 61 -6.83 -6.88 9.18
C PRO A 61 -7.85 -7.75 9.91
N VAL A 62 -8.08 -7.50 11.21
CA VAL A 62 -9.09 -8.21 12.02
C VAL A 62 -10.49 -7.89 11.53
N LYS A 63 -10.82 -6.61 11.34
CA LYS A 63 -12.14 -6.17 10.81
C LYS A 63 -12.46 -6.75 9.44
N ARG A 64 -11.44 -7.08 8.64
CA ARG A 64 -11.57 -7.71 7.32
C ARG A 64 -11.51 -9.24 7.37
N GLY A 65 -11.35 -9.85 8.54
CA GLY A 65 -11.27 -11.30 8.73
C GLY A 65 -10.00 -11.93 8.18
N LEU A 66 -8.90 -11.17 8.10
CA LEU A 66 -7.61 -11.65 7.62
C LEU A 66 -6.77 -12.33 8.70
N CYS A 67 -7.07 -12.05 9.97
CA CYS A 67 -6.42 -12.63 11.14
C CYS A 67 -7.31 -12.45 12.40
N ASP A 68 -7.02 -13.20 13.46
CA ASP A 68 -7.80 -13.15 14.71
C ASP A 68 -7.39 -11.97 15.60
N ARG A 69 -6.08 -11.68 15.69
CA ARG A 69 -5.54 -10.54 16.44
C ARG A 69 -4.76 -9.60 15.53
N ALA A 70 -4.72 -8.32 15.89
CA ALA A 70 -3.98 -7.31 15.12
C ALA A 70 -2.47 -7.65 15.01
N THR A 71 -1.89 -8.25 16.04
CA THR A 71 -0.47 -8.62 16.09
C THR A 71 -0.12 -9.86 15.27
N ASP A 72 -1.12 -10.64 14.86
CA ASP A 72 -0.93 -11.81 13.97
C ASP A 72 -0.69 -11.38 12.53
N TRP A 73 -1.14 -10.18 12.13
CA TRP A 73 -0.96 -9.70 10.76
C TRP A 73 0.49 -9.25 10.52
N LYS A 74 1.25 -10.10 9.83
CA LYS A 74 2.68 -9.90 9.52
C LYS A 74 2.98 -8.57 8.83
N TRP A 75 2.09 -8.06 7.98
CA TRP A 75 2.32 -6.85 7.18
C TRP A 75 1.79 -5.59 7.86
N SER A 76 1.90 -5.51 9.20
CA SER A 76 1.49 -4.35 10.01
C SER A 76 2.51 -4.09 11.12
N SER A 77 2.63 -2.84 11.54
CA SER A 77 3.43 -2.44 12.70
C SER A 77 2.76 -2.72 14.05
N ALA A 78 1.53 -3.23 14.06
CA ALA A 78 0.76 -3.49 15.29
C ALA A 78 1.55 -4.32 16.32
N ARG A 79 2.26 -5.36 15.85
CA ARG A 79 3.09 -6.23 16.71
C ARG A 79 4.22 -5.46 17.40
N TYR A 80 4.91 -4.60 16.67
CA TYR A 80 5.96 -3.76 17.25
C TYR A 80 5.39 -2.80 18.31
N TYR A 81 4.25 -2.16 18.04
CA TYR A 81 3.66 -1.18 18.96
C TYR A 81 3.04 -1.80 20.21
N LEU A 82 2.46 -3.00 20.11
CA LEU A 82 1.70 -3.62 21.20
C LEU A 82 2.51 -4.66 21.98
N GLU A 83 3.52 -5.26 21.36
CA GLU A 83 4.30 -6.37 21.94
C GLU A 83 5.82 -6.12 21.90
N GLU A 84 6.28 -5.00 21.31
CA GLU A 84 7.72 -4.67 21.13
C GLU A 84 8.52 -5.75 20.36
N VAL A 85 7.83 -6.57 19.56
CA VAL A 85 8.46 -7.63 18.76
C VAL A 85 8.72 -7.15 17.33
N VAL A 86 9.97 -7.32 16.89
CA VAL A 86 10.38 -7.18 15.49
C VAL A 86 10.40 -8.56 14.84
N ASP A 87 9.65 -8.72 13.75
CA ASP A 87 9.62 -9.97 13.00
C ASP A 87 10.93 -10.15 12.20
N PRO A 88 11.73 -11.21 12.46
CA PRO A 88 13.00 -11.43 11.79
C PRO A 88 12.85 -11.77 10.30
N GLU A 89 11.65 -12.17 9.86
CA GLU A 89 11.37 -12.46 8.46
C GLU A 89 10.92 -11.21 7.67
N LEU A 90 10.69 -10.08 8.35
CA LEU A 90 10.40 -8.82 7.67
C LEU A 90 11.70 -8.14 7.22
N PRO A 91 11.70 -7.46 6.06
CA PRO A 91 12.85 -6.69 5.62
C PRO A 91 13.15 -5.59 6.65
N LEU A 92 14.42 -5.44 7.00
CA LEU A 92 14.87 -4.34 7.84
C LEU A 92 14.62 -3.01 7.10
N LEU A 93 13.84 -2.14 7.71
CA LEU A 93 13.64 -0.79 7.20
C LEU A 93 14.87 0.04 7.57
N THR A 94 15.72 0.29 6.59
CA THR A 94 16.83 1.24 6.75
C THR A 94 16.31 2.66 6.58
N THR A 95 16.81 3.60 7.39
CA THR A 95 16.56 5.02 7.17
C THR A 95 16.97 5.38 5.74
N PRO A 96 16.09 6.02 4.95
CA PRO A 96 16.48 6.51 3.63
C PRO A 96 17.72 7.39 3.72
N SER A 97 18.58 7.36 2.71
CA SER A 97 19.78 8.22 2.69
C SER A 97 19.37 9.70 2.76
N ALA A 98 20.27 10.55 3.28
CA ALA A 98 20.00 11.99 3.40
C ALA A 98 19.59 12.65 2.07
N GLN A 99 20.03 12.08 0.94
CA GLN A 99 19.67 12.52 -0.42
C GLN A 99 18.17 12.41 -0.72
N TRP A 100 17.45 11.50 -0.06
CA TRP A 100 16.01 11.35 -0.23
C TRP A 100 15.20 12.52 0.35
N PHE A 101 15.81 13.28 1.27
CA PHE A 101 15.20 14.42 1.95
C PHE A 101 15.72 15.76 1.43
N ASP A 102 16.63 15.77 0.46
CA ASP A 102 17.08 17.00 -0.19
C ASP A 102 15.94 17.56 -1.08
N ARG A 103 15.45 18.74 -0.73
CA ARG A 103 14.34 19.43 -1.42
C ARG A 103 14.83 20.33 -2.55
N SER A 104 16.04 20.14 -3.06
CA SER A 104 16.64 20.95 -4.13
C SER A 104 15.94 20.89 -5.50
N GLY A 105 14.83 20.14 -5.64
CA GLY A 105 13.97 20.10 -6.82
C GLY A 105 12.83 21.14 -6.82
N VAL A 106 13.13 22.43 -6.60
CA VAL A 106 12.20 23.52 -7.00
C VAL A 106 12.27 23.63 -8.52
N GLN A 107 11.16 23.33 -9.21
CA GLN A 107 11.01 23.63 -10.63
C GLN A 107 11.10 25.15 -10.83
N THR A 108 12.17 25.63 -11.44
CA THR A 108 12.21 26.97 -12.04
C THR A 108 11.17 27.04 -13.16
N GLU A 109 10.25 28.00 -13.02
CA GLU A 109 9.24 28.38 -14.00
C GLU A 109 9.89 28.68 -15.37
N HIS A 110 9.37 28.07 -16.44
CA HIS A 110 9.64 28.51 -17.80
C HIS A 110 8.71 29.68 -18.12
N SER A 111 9.28 30.87 -18.29
CA SER A 111 8.69 31.99 -19.05
C SER A 111 8.77 31.76 -20.55
#